data_AF-A0A1G2V709-F1
#
_entry.id   AF-A0A1G2V709-F1
#
_cell.length_a   1.000
_cell.length_b   1.000
_cell.length_c   1.000
_cell.angle_alpha   90.00
_cell.angle_beta   90.00
_cell.angle_gamma   90.00
#
_symmetry.space_group_name_H-M   'P 1'
#
loop_
_entity.id
_entity.type
_entity.pdbx_description
1 polymer ?
#
loop_
_entity_poly.entity_id
_entity_poly.type
_entity_poly.pdbx_seq_one_letter_code
_entity_poly.pdbx_strand_id
1 'polypeptide(L)'
;METISTKKALTFLTILFLGAGVALVTHAWEPLWSPFRLSPEVVLGSMIMNTKHATTNYFEWDIRADFLREDTKEKLLQLSLRIDGDLDVQDENNEKSQGTLDLAMHMEGIDYAAKMEYRGLGDKAYFRFKTFPALPFLGLEGGGSDALRNQWFVTEKGAQDPEQEEKIKQKVEVVWEDIVKDPSLYVIQELPDTRVGKKATYHYRITLKENGVERIISGIFDALASLPVLDLERNEIDARSIASKLGEITAEVFVGKSDRLVYRYFIQKDIDIDQFLPFNFLSGSEASTFVSLEFDMKLSDYGKKVSVETPPDAKPLEEFFGPTSLGGLGEAREAARDAKRQADIRQISVAMELCYDNSECGGGGQYLATRGGPNAVKAIEPFLQSVPTDPTDDFPYQYTWMPNYFWERVDDYCLYARLEEDSQISGRVVYIAAGPNGVRKRDMPNTAAFSLTNCE
;
A
#
# COMPACT_ATOMS: atom_id res chain seq x y z
N MET A 1 -29.67 -52.45 -37.49
CA MET A 1 -28.62 -51.45 -37.80
C MET A 1 -28.86 -50.98 -39.22
N GLU A 2 -29.56 -49.86 -39.40
CA GLU A 2 -29.69 -49.24 -40.72
C GLU A 2 -28.33 -48.67 -41.12
N THR A 3 -27.77 -49.17 -42.23
CA THR A 3 -26.57 -48.60 -42.83
C THR A 3 -26.89 -47.17 -43.29
N ILE A 4 -26.38 -46.18 -42.56
CA ILE A 4 -26.42 -44.78 -43.00
C ILE A 4 -25.79 -44.73 -44.39
N SER A 5 -26.61 -44.42 -45.40
CA SER A 5 -26.15 -44.23 -46.78
C SER A 5 -24.96 -43.27 -46.79
N THR A 6 -23.89 -43.61 -47.50
CA THR A 6 -22.65 -42.83 -47.61
C THR A 6 -22.91 -41.37 -47.99
N LYS A 7 -23.98 -41.09 -48.75
CA LYS A 7 -24.45 -39.73 -49.06
C LYS A 7 -24.93 -38.98 -47.82
N LYS A 8 -25.73 -39.61 -46.95
CA LYS A 8 -26.22 -38.99 -45.70
C LYS A 8 -25.08 -38.72 -44.72
N ALA A 9 -24.11 -39.63 -44.62
CA ALA A 9 -22.90 -39.43 -43.82
C ALA A 9 -22.06 -38.25 -44.35
N LEU A 10 -21.87 -38.16 -45.66
CA LEU A 10 -21.13 -37.07 -46.29
C LEU A 10 -21.83 -35.72 -46.10
N THR A 11 -23.14 -35.64 -46.33
CA THR A 11 -23.93 -34.41 -46.10
C THR A 11 -23.89 -33.95 -44.65
N PHE A 12 -23.98 -34.89 -43.70
CA PHE A 12 -23.87 -34.57 -42.27
C PHE A 12 -22.47 -34.02 -41.94
N LEU A 13 -21.40 -34.65 -42.44
CA LEU A 13 -20.03 -34.15 -42.31
C LEU A 13 -19.87 -32.74 -42.91
N THR A 14 -20.40 -32.48 -44.10
CA THR A 14 -20.32 -31.15 -44.72
C THR A 14 -21.04 -30.08 -43.90
N ILE A 15 -22.23 -30.38 -43.37
CA ILE A 15 -22.97 -29.47 -42.49
C ILE A 15 -22.20 -29.24 -41.19
N LEU A 16 -21.56 -30.26 -40.64
CA LEU A 16 -20.75 -30.16 -39.43
C LEU A 16 -19.50 -29.30 -39.66
N PHE A 17 -18.82 -29.46 -40.79
CA PHE A 17 -17.69 -28.63 -41.20
C PHE A 17 -18.08 -27.19 -41.52
N LEU A 18 -19.22 -26.98 -42.18
CA LEU A 18 -19.76 -25.64 -42.43
C LEU A 18 -20.19 -24.97 -41.12
N GLY A 19 -20.86 -25.69 -40.22
CA GLY A 19 -21.26 -25.19 -38.91
C GLY A 19 -20.05 -24.87 -38.02
N ALA A 20 -19.05 -25.74 -38.00
CA ALA A 20 -17.78 -25.49 -37.32
C ALA A 20 -17.03 -24.31 -37.95
N GLY A 21 -16.99 -24.22 -39.27
CA GLY A 21 -16.37 -23.10 -39.99
C GLY A 21 -17.04 -21.77 -39.71
N VAL A 22 -18.38 -21.72 -39.71
CA VAL A 22 -19.16 -20.54 -39.32
C VAL A 22 -18.89 -20.20 -37.86
N ALA A 23 -18.87 -21.18 -36.95
CA ALA A 23 -18.58 -20.95 -35.53
C ALA A 23 -17.16 -20.42 -35.29
N LEU A 24 -16.17 -20.86 -36.07
CA LEU A 24 -14.79 -20.37 -36.04
C LEU A 24 -14.67 -18.95 -36.60
N VAL A 25 -15.27 -18.67 -37.77
CA VAL A 25 -15.21 -17.35 -38.43
C VAL A 25 -15.99 -16.28 -37.66
N THR A 26 -17.09 -16.67 -37.02
CA THR A 26 -17.90 -15.78 -36.16
C THR A 26 -17.36 -15.67 -34.74
N HIS A 27 -16.24 -16.33 -34.44
CA HIS A 27 -15.63 -16.38 -33.11
C HIS A 27 -16.55 -16.97 -32.00
N ALA A 28 -17.61 -17.68 -32.38
CA ALA A 28 -18.53 -18.35 -31.45
C ALA A 28 -17.90 -19.60 -30.81
N TRP A 29 -16.93 -20.23 -31.48
CA TRP A 29 -16.11 -21.32 -30.96
C TRP A 29 -14.69 -21.19 -31.50
N GLU A 30 -13.71 -20.94 -30.62
CA GLU A 30 -12.31 -20.67 -31.00
C GLU A 30 -11.34 -21.46 -30.12
N PRO A 31 -11.13 -22.74 -30.41
CA PRO A 31 -10.10 -23.52 -29.73
C PRO A 31 -8.70 -22.91 -29.92
N LEU A 32 -7.76 -23.25 -29.04
CA LEU A 32 -6.36 -22.73 -29.08
C LEU A 32 -5.66 -22.95 -30.43
N TRP A 33 -6.06 -23.97 -31.19
CA TRP A 33 -5.51 -24.26 -32.53
C TRP A 33 -6.22 -23.51 -33.68
N SER A 34 -7.24 -22.70 -33.39
CA SER A 34 -8.01 -22.00 -34.43
C SER A 34 -7.14 -21.00 -35.20
N PRO A 35 -7.07 -21.09 -36.55
CA PRO A 35 -6.29 -20.15 -37.35
C PRO A 35 -6.94 -18.76 -37.46
N PHE A 36 -8.19 -18.62 -37.02
CA PHE A 36 -8.92 -17.35 -36.97
C PHE A 36 -8.84 -16.67 -35.60
N ARG A 37 -8.18 -17.31 -34.63
CA ARG A 37 -7.94 -16.73 -33.30
C ARG A 37 -7.00 -15.54 -33.45
N LEU A 38 -7.39 -14.40 -32.90
CA LEU A 38 -6.54 -13.22 -32.87
C LEU A 38 -5.31 -13.48 -32.02
N SER A 39 -4.18 -12.87 -32.38
CA SER A 39 -2.98 -12.96 -31.53
C SER A 39 -3.24 -12.29 -30.18
N PRO A 40 -2.61 -12.75 -29.10
CA PRO A 40 -2.79 -12.17 -27.77
C PRO A 40 -2.51 -10.66 -27.73
N GLU A 41 -1.50 -10.18 -28.46
CA GLU A 41 -1.12 -8.76 -28.51
C GLU A 41 -2.25 -7.90 -29.09
N VAL A 42 -2.92 -8.38 -30.15
CA VAL A 42 -4.09 -7.70 -30.74
C VAL A 42 -5.26 -7.67 -29.76
N VAL A 43 -5.48 -8.77 -29.03
CA VAL A 43 -6.55 -8.86 -28.03
C VAL A 43 -6.28 -7.92 -26.86
N LEU A 44 -5.06 -7.90 -26.31
CA LEU A 44 -4.67 -7.03 -25.19
C LEU A 44 -4.65 -5.55 -25.60
N GLY A 45 -4.15 -5.22 -26.79
CA GLY A 45 -4.21 -3.85 -27.30
C GLY A 45 -5.65 -3.36 -27.45
N SER A 46 -6.54 -4.20 -28.00
CA SER A 46 -7.98 -3.90 -28.08
C SER A 46 -8.61 -3.77 -26.70
N MET A 47 -8.16 -4.57 -25.73
CA MET A 47 -8.66 -4.52 -24.36
C MET A 47 -8.35 -3.21 -23.67
N ILE A 48 -7.11 -2.70 -23.78
CA ILE A 48 -6.74 -1.40 -23.21
C ILE A 48 -7.64 -0.30 -23.81
N MET A 49 -7.77 -0.27 -25.14
CA MET A 49 -8.60 0.73 -25.83
C MET A 49 -10.07 0.66 -25.42
N ASN A 50 -10.67 -0.53 -25.43
CA ASN A 50 -12.10 -0.68 -25.13
C ASN A 50 -12.39 -0.43 -23.65
N THR A 51 -11.49 -0.81 -22.75
CA THR A 51 -11.63 -0.56 -21.31
C THR A 51 -11.50 0.93 -21.01
N LYS A 52 -10.62 1.65 -21.70
CA LYS A 52 -10.54 3.13 -21.63
C LYS A 52 -11.84 3.81 -22.02
N HIS A 53 -12.53 3.28 -23.02
CA HIS A 53 -13.83 3.81 -23.47
C HIS A 53 -15.01 3.31 -22.63
N ALA A 54 -14.80 2.38 -21.69
CA ALA A 54 -15.86 1.89 -20.82
C ALA A 54 -16.15 2.93 -19.74
N THR A 55 -17.26 3.63 -19.90
CA THR A 55 -17.67 4.72 -19.00
C THR A 55 -18.46 4.25 -17.78
N THR A 56 -18.90 2.99 -17.75
CA THR A 56 -19.71 2.42 -16.66
C THR A 56 -19.30 0.99 -16.38
N ASN A 57 -19.26 0.59 -15.11
CA ASN A 57 -19.03 -0.80 -14.70
C ASN A 57 -19.44 -1.02 -13.23
N TYR A 58 -19.65 -2.29 -12.87
CA TYR A 58 -19.59 -2.77 -11.49
C TYR A 58 -18.22 -3.41 -11.26
N PHE A 59 -17.58 -3.09 -10.15
CA PHE A 59 -16.26 -3.61 -9.79
C PHE A 59 -16.28 -4.33 -8.45
N GLU A 60 -15.43 -5.35 -8.32
CA GLU A 60 -15.09 -6.02 -7.06
C GLU A 60 -13.56 -6.15 -7.01
N TRP A 61 -12.94 -5.55 -6.01
CA TRP A 61 -11.50 -5.64 -5.73
C TRP A 61 -11.31 -6.36 -4.40
N ASP A 62 -10.57 -7.45 -4.39
CA ASP A 62 -10.18 -8.19 -3.19
C ASP A 62 -8.65 -8.17 -3.11
N ILE A 63 -8.12 -7.51 -2.09
CA ILE A 63 -6.69 -7.36 -1.85
C ILE A 63 -6.38 -8.00 -0.51
N ARG A 64 -5.44 -8.95 -0.50
CA ARG A 64 -4.98 -9.60 0.72
C ARG A 64 -3.46 -9.57 0.79
N ALA A 65 -2.93 -9.18 1.93
CA ALA A 65 -1.51 -9.28 2.23
C ALA A 65 -1.35 -10.07 3.54
N ASP A 66 -0.76 -11.25 3.43
CA ASP A 66 -0.42 -12.10 4.56
C ASP A 66 1.09 -11.97 4.84
N PHE A 67 1.44 -11.40 6.00
CA PHE A 67 2.80 -11.30 6.51
C PHE A 67 3.10 -12.56 7.31
N LEU A 68 4.10 -13.30 6.86
CA LEU A 68 4.37 -14.67 7.29
C LEU A 68 5.83 -14.75 7.74
N ARG A 69 6.08 -15.45 8.84
CA ARG A 69 7.44 -15.80 9.25
C ARG A 69 8.01 -16.85 8.29
N GLU A 70 9.22 -16.67 7.79
CA GLU A 70 9.74 -17.50 6.70
C GLU A 70 9.92 -18.98 7.09
N ASP A 71 10.40 -19.23 8.31
CA ASP A 71 10.78 -20.55 8.84
C ASP A 71 9.59 -21.47 9.17
N THR A 72 8.55 -20.89 9.76
CA THR A 72 7.39 -21.58 10.34
C THR A 72 6.14 -21.41 9.49
N LYS A 73 6.15 -20.44 8.57
CA LYS A 73 4.97 -19.99 7.81
C LYS A 73 3.82 -19.52 8.72
N GLU A 74 4.15 -19.15 9.96
CA GLU A 74 3.22 -18.56 10.91
C GLU A 74 2.79 -17.18 10.41
N LYS A 75 1.49 -16.90 10.48
CA LYS A 75 0.90 -15.63 10.06
C LYS A 75 1.02 -14.61 11.19
N LEU A 76 1.85 -13.60 10.96
CA LEU A 76 2.13 -12.51 11.91
C LEU A 76 1.07 -11.40 11.82
N LEU A 77 0.69 -11.05 10.59
CA LEU A 77 -0.28 -10.01 10.29
C LEU A 77 -1.01 -10.38 9.00
N GLN A 78 -2.31 -10.15 8.97
CA GLN A 78 -3.09 -10.18 7.75
C GLN A 78 -3.79 -8.84 7.56
N LEU A 79 -3.61 -8.28 6.38
CA LEU A 79 -4.36 -7.13 5.89
C LEU A 79 -5.28 -7.60 4.78
N SER A 80 -6.55 -7.21 4.84
CA SER A 80 -7.49 -7.41 3.74
C SER A 80 -8.27 -6.14 3.46
N LEU A 81 -8.39 -5.81 2.18
CA LEU A 81 -9.21 -4.73 1.67
C LEU A 81 -10.11 -5.29 0.58
N ARG A 82 -11.42 -5.21 0.80
CA ARG A 82 -12.41 -5.50 -0.22
C ARG A 82 -13.15 -4.22 -0.57
N ILE A 83 -13.23 -3.91 -1.86
CA ILE A 83 -14.01 -2.78 -2.37
C ILE A 83 -14.94 -3.32 -3.44
N ASP A 84 -16.22 -2.99 -3.38
CA ASP A 84 -17.13 -3.28 -4.48
C ASP A 84 -18.13 -2.16 -4.70
N GLY A 85 -18.56 -1.96 -5.94
CA GLY A 85 -19.44 -0.84 -6.25
C GLY A 85 -19.69 -0.61 -7.72
N ASP A 86 -20.61 0.31 -7.97
CA ASP A 86 -20.93 0.83 -9.29
C ASP A 86 -20.11 2.09 -9.58
N LEU A 87 -19.71 2.25 -10.83
CA LEU A 87 -19.01 3.43 -11.36
C LEU A 87 -19.68 3.89 -12.67
N ASP A 88 -19.87 5.20 -12.81
CA ASP A 88 -20.33 5.89 -14.01
C ASP A 88 -19.58 7.21 -14.18
N VAL A 89 -18.71 7.26 -15.19
CA VAL A 89 -17.87 8.40 -15.57
C VAL A 89 -18.24 8.92 -16.98
N GLN A 90 -19.50 8.76 -17.40
CA GLN A 90 -19.97 9.29 -18.68
C GLN A 90 -19.89 10.82 -18.77
N ASP A 91 -20.05 11.50 -17.64
CA ASP A 91 -19.95 12.94 -17.49
C ASP A 91 -18.83 13.24 -16.49
N GLU A 92 -17.70 13.73 -16.97
CA GLU A 92 -16.51 14.03 -16.15
C GLU A 92 -16.81 15.05 -15.04
N ASN A 93 -17.80 15.92 -15.22
CA ASN A 93 -18.19 16.90 -14.19
C ASN A 93 -19.23 16.34 -13.21
N ASN A 94 -19.76 15.14 -13.47
CA ASN A 94 -20.83 14.51 -12.70
C ASN A 94 -20.62 13.00 -12.60
N GLU A 95 -19.40 12.61 -12.25
CA GLU A 95 -19.07 11.23 -11.98
C GLU A 95 -19.92 10.69 -10.83
N LYS A 96 -20.39 9.46 -11.00
CA LYS A 96 -21.20 8.77 -10.00
C LYS A 96 -20.53 7.49 -9.61
N SER A 97 -20.42 7.26 -8.32
CA SER A 97 -19.98 5.98 -7.79
C SER A 97 -20.73 5.66 -6.52
N GLN A 98 -20.92 4.38 -6.22
CA GLN A 98 -21.46 3.95 -4.94
C GLN A 98 -20.98 2.53 -4.65
N GLY A 99 -20.83 2.20 -3.38
CA GLY A 99 -20.33 0.88 -3.05
C GLY A 99 -20.04 0.69 -1.58
N THR A 100 -19.31 -0.39 -1.31
CA THR A 100 -18.85 -0.77 0.01
C THR A 100 -17.34 -0.94 0.02
N LEU A 101 -16.75 -0.68 1.19
CA LEU A 101 -15.34 -0.86 1.46
C LEU A 101 -15.21 -1.56 2.82
N ASP A 102 -14.65 -2.76 2.80
CA ASP A 102 -14.39 -3.58 3.97
C ASP A 102 -12.87 -3.67 4.19
N LEU A 103 -12.39 -3.11 5.29
CA LEU A 103 -11.01 -3.25 5.76
C LEU A 103 -10.98 -4.22 6.93
N ALA A 104 -10.02 -5.13 6.94
CA ALA A 104 -9.71 -5.92 8.13
C ALA A 104 -8.21 -6.04 8.33
N MET A 105 -7.82 -6.01 9.60
CA MET A 105 -6.47 -6.26 10.09
C MET A 105 -6.55 -7.30 11.19
N HIS A 106 -5.84 -8.41 10.99
CA HIS A 106 -5.76 -9.50 11.96
C HIS A 106 -4.31 -9.70 12.38
N MET A 107 -4.05 -9.60 13.68
CA MET A 107 -2.76 -9.87 14.31
C MET A 107 -3.02 -10.62 15.62
N GLU A 108 -2.02 -11.33 16.15
CA GLU A 108 -2.17 -12.06 17.41
C GLU A 108 -2.72 -11.15 18.53
N GLY A 109 -3.90 -11.51 19.06
CA GLY A 109 -4.59 -10.78 20.12
C GLY A 109 -5.28 -9.47 19.70
N ILE A 110 -5.19 -9.07 18.44
CA ILE A 110 -5.74 -7.80 17.93
C ILE A 110 -6.49 -8.02 16.60
N ASP A 111 -7.79 -7.72 16.63
CA ASP A 111 -8.69 -7.78 15.47
C ASP A 111 -9.32 -6.41 15.24
N TYR A 112 -9.02 -5.79 14.11
CA TYR A 112 -9.70 -4.58 13.67
C TYR A 112 -10.44 -4.82 12.37
N ALA A 113 -11.68 -4.35 12.31
CA ALA A 113 -12.48 -4.35 11.09
C ALA A 113 -13.20 -3.02 10.95
N ALA A 114 -13.14 -2.44 9.77
CA ALA A 114 -13.93 -1.27 9.38
C ALA A 114 -14.78 -1.65 8.17
N LYS A 115 -16.05 -1.26 8.19
CA LYS A 115 -16.95 -1.39 7.06
C LYS A 115 -17.53 -0.04 6.73
N MET A 116 -17.37 0.38 5.49
CA MET A 116 -17.78 1.67 4.99
C MET A 116 -18.70 1.50 3.78
N GLU A 117 -19.68 2.37 3.68
CA GLU A 117 -20.38 2.63 2.42
C GLU A 117 -19.92 3.97 1.90
N TYR A 118 -19.79 4.10 0.58
CA TYR A 118 -19.45 5.37 -0.06
C TYR A 118 -20.42 5.69 -1.20
N ARG A 119 -20.52 6.99 -1.52
CA ARG A 119 -21.19 7.52 -2.70
C ARG A 119 -20.39 8.70 -3.25
N GLY A 120 -20.00 8.67 -4.51
CA GLY A 120 -19.46 9.81 -5.24
C GLY A 120 -20.54 10.44 -6.12
N LEU A 121 -20.66 11.76 -6.09
CA LEU A 121 -21.58 12.55 -6.91
C LEU A 121 -20.87 13.84 -7.32
N GLY A 122 -20.35 13.90 -8.55
CA GLY A 122 -19.58 15.03 -9.04
C GLY A 122 -18.36 15.31 -8.17
N ASP A 123 -18.31 16.51 -7.60
CA ASP A 123 -17.26 17.01 -6.70
C ASP A 123 -17.41 16.55 -5.23
N LYS A 124 -18.48 15.83 -4.89
CA LYS A 124 -18.75 15.41 -3.50
C LYS A 124 -18.51 13.92 -3.30
N ALA A 125 -17.87 13.62 -2.18
CA ALA A 125 -17.75 12.27 -1.65
C ALA A 125 -18.56 12.15 -0.36
N TYR A 126 -19.44 11.16 -0.31
CA TYR A 126 -20.20 10.79 0.87
C TYR A 126 -19.72 9.45 1.37
N PHE A 127 -19.63 9.28 2.69
CA PHE A 127 -19.28 8.00 3.26
C PHE A 127 -19.96 7.79 4.61
N ARG A 128 -20.12 6.52 4.99
CA ARG A 128 -20.74 6.12 6.23
C ARG A 128 -20.09 4.88 6.77
N PHE A 129 -19.69 4.90 8.04
CA PHE A 129 -19.19 3.71 8.73
C PHE A 129 -20.35 2.83 9.19
N LYS A 130 -20.46 1.61 8.66
CA LYS A 130 -21.32 0.56 9.20
C LYS A 130 -20.70 -0.09 10.43
N THR A 131 -19.39 -0.33 10.33
CA THR A 131 -18.57 -0.82 11.43
C THR A 131 -17.37 0.09 11.55
N PHE A 132 -17.17 0.64 12.74
CA PHE A 132 -15.99 1.41 13.09
C PHE A 132 -15.21 0.63 14.14
N PRO A 133 -13.91 0.36 13.93
CA PRO A 133 -13.09 -0.33 14.93
C PRO A 133 -12.93 0.56 16.16
N ALA A 134 -12.89 -0.04 17.36
CA ALA A 134 -12.49 0.69 18.55
C ALA A 134 -11.00 1.00 18.44
N LEU A 135 -10.65 2.23 18.09
CA LEU A 135 -9.27 2.69 17.96
C LEU A 135 -8.92 3.50 19.21
N PRO A 136 -8.36 2.87 20.26
CA PRO A 136 -8.12 3.54 21.55
C PRO A 136 -7.18 4.74 21.43
N PHE A 137 -6.30 4.75 20.41
CA PHE A 137 -5.40 5.86 20.12
C PHE A 137 -6.07 7.09 19.49
N LEU A 138 -7.31 7.00 19.01
CA LEU A 138 -8.03 8.16 18.47
C LEU A 138 -8.71 9.01 19.55
N GLY A 139 -8.57 8.66 20.84
CA GLY A 139 -9.17 9.42 21.95
C GLY A 139 -10.70 9.46 21.90
N LEU A 140 -11.35 8.62 21.10
CA LEU A 140 -12.80 8.56 20.92
C LEU A 140 -13.53 7.84 22.08
N GLU A 141 -12.86 7.64 23.22
CA GLU A 141 -13.44 7.01 24.40
C GLU A 141 -14.60 7.84 24.96
N GLY A 142 -15.68 7.17 25.42
CA GLY A 142 -16.87 7.84 25.97
C GLY A 142 -18.05 8.04 25.00
N GLY A 143 -18.09 7.32 23.88
CA GLY A 143 -19.26 7.28 22.96
C GLY A 143 -19.08 8.00 21.62
N GLY A 144 -17.89 8.56 21.36
CA GLY A 144 -17.57 9.20 20.07
C GLY A 144 -17.58 8.24 18.87
N SER A 145 -17.17 6.99 19.08
CA SER A 145 -17.21 5.95 18.05
C SER A 145 -18.64 5.57 17.61
N ASP A 146 -19.61 5.66 18.52
CA ASP A 146 -21.01 5.37 18.21
C ASP A 146 -21.67 6.49 17.41
N ALA A 147 -21.24 7.74 17.62
CA ALA A 147 -21.71 8.89 16.86
C ALA A 147 -21.24 8.87 15.39
N LEU A 148 -20.12 8.20 15.09
CA LEU A 148 -19.62 7.96 13.73
C LEU A 148 -20.39 6.85 13.00
N ARG A 149 -20.97 5.91 13.76
CA ARG A 149 -21.61 4.73 13.19
C ARG A 149 -22.95 5.10 12.57
N ASN A 150 -23.18 4.60 11.36
CA ASN A 150 -24.41 4.79 10.58
C ASN A 150 -24.77 6.25 10.24
N GLN A 151 -23.87 7.21 10.48
CA GLN A 151 -24.01 8.60 10.03
C GLN A 151 -23.36 8.79 8.66
N TRP A 152 -24.06 9.44 7.74
CA TRP A 152 -23.44 9.89 6.49
C TRP A 152 -22.63 11.16 6.72
N PHE A 153 -21.41 11.16 6.22
CA PHE A 153 -20.56 12.34 6.14
C PHE A 153 -20.42 12.77 4.69
N VAL A 154 -20.25 14.06 4.47
CA VAL A 154 -19.92 14.64 3.15
C VAL A 154 -18.61 15.41 3.25
N THR A 155 -17.80 15.29 2.20
CA THR A 155 -16.61 16.09 1.99
C THR A 155 -16.51 16.41 0.49
N GLU A 156 -15.82 17.50 0.16
CA GLU A 156 -15.44 17.77 -1.22
C GLU A 156 -14.31 16.81 -1.61
N LYS A 157 -14.38 16.23 -2.82
CA LYS A 157 -13.21 15.59 -3.42
C LYS A 157 -12.12 16.67 -3.44
N GLY A 158 -10.96 16.39 -2.82
CA GLY A 158 -9.94 17.42 -2.59
C GLY A 158 -9.66 18.23 -3.87
N ALA A 159 -9.41 19.53 -3.74
CA ALA A 159 -9.18 20.45 -4.85
C ALA A 159 -8.01 19.96 -5.73
N GLN A 160 -8.31 19.10 -6.69
CA GLN A 160 -7.39 18.64 -7.70
C GLN A 160 -7.38 19.69 -8.80
N ASP A 161 -6.20 20.19 -9.15
CA ASP A 161 -6.01 20.94 -10.38
C ASP A 161 -6.37 20.00 -11.54
N PRO A 162 -7.45 20.26 -12.30
CA PRO A 162 -7.88 19.35 -13.37
C PRO A 162 -6.79 19.17 -14.44
N GLU A 163 -5.94 20.19 -14.64
CA GLU A 163 -4.80 20.10 -15.57
C GLU A 163 -3.76 19.07 -15.07
N GLN A 164 -3.60 18.99 -13.75
CA GLN A 164 -2.65 18.09 -13.11
C GLN A 164 -3.15 16.65 -13.08
N GLU A 165 -4.44 16.44 -12.79
CA GLU A 165 -5.07 15.13 -12.84
C GLU A 165 -4.98 14.52 -14.24
N GLU A 166 -5.31 15.32 -15.27
CA GLU A 166 -5.22 14.89 -16.66
C GLU A 166 -3.77 14.57 -17.07
N LYS A 167 -2.78 15.35 -16.60
CA LYS A 167 -1.36 15.03 -16.81
C LYS A 167 -0.95 13.70 -16.19
N ILE A 168 -1.42 13.38 -14.98
CA ILE A 168 -1.11 12.12 -14.31
C ILE A 168 -1.76 10.96 -15.06
N LYS A 169 -3.04 11.10 -15.42
CA LYS A 169 -3.78 10.12 -16.22
C LYS A 169 -3.08 9.82 -17.53
N GLN A 170 -2.69 10.85 -18.28
CA GLN A 170 -1.95 10.70 -19.54
C GLN A 170 -0.61 9.99 -19.34
N LYS A 171 0.17 10.34 -18.30
CA LYS A 171 1.44 9.67 -18.01
C LYS A 171 1.25 8.19 -17.69
N VAL A 172 0.29 7.85 -16.84
CA VAL A 172 -0.01 6.45 -16.48
C VAL A 172 -0.51 5.66 -17.70
N GLU A 173 -1.33 6.27 -18.56
CA GLU A 173 -1.79 5.64 -19.80
C GLU A 173 -0.64 5.31 -20.75
N VAL A 174 0.31 6.24 -20.94
CA VAL A 174 1.50 6.03 -21.79
C VAL A 174 2.33 4.84 -21.30
N VAL A 175 2.45 4.63 -19.99
CA VAL A 175 3.18 3.48 -19.41
C VAL A 175 2.59 2.16 -19.87
N TRP A 176 1.26 2.01 -19.81
CA TRP A 176 0.58 0.78 -20.24
C TRP A 176 0.68 0.56 -21.74
N GLU A 177 0.55 1.62 -22.54
CA GLU A 177 0.71 1.53 -23.99
C GLU A 177 2.12 1.12 -24.40
N ASP A 178 3.14 1.71 -23.77
CA ASP A 178 4.55 1.39 -24.02
C ASP A 178 4.83 -0.08 -23.71
N ILE A 179 4.29 -0.59 -22.60
CA ILE A 179 4.46 -1.99 -22.20
C ILE A 179 3.89 -2.92 -23.26
N VAL A 180 2.64 -2.71 -23.71
CA VAL A 180 2.01 -3.60 -24.68
C VAL A 180 2.71 -3.55 -26.05
N LYS A 181 3.25 -2.39 -26.44
CA LYS A 181 3.96 -2.20 -27.72
C LYS A 181 5.35 -2.84 -27.76
N ASP A 182 5.95 -3.18 -26.63
CA ASP A 182 7.27 -3.80 -26.54
C ASP A 182 7.19 -5.25 -25.99
N PRO A 183 7.10 -6.26 -26.87
CA PRO A 183 7.10 -7.67 -26.48
C PRO A 183 8.36 -8.13 -25.74
N SER A 184 9.44 -7.33 -25.71
CA SER A 184 10.63 -7.68 -24.94
C SER A 184 10.39 -7.61 -23.43
N LEU A 185 9.38 -6.84 -22.98
CA LEU A 185 9.07 -6.56 -21.57
C LEU A 185 8.22 -7.65 -20.91
N TYR A 186 7.61 -8.55 -21.68
CA TYR A 186 6.69 -9.54 -21.15
C TYR A 186 6.74 -10.88 -21.91
N VAL A 187 6.07 -11.88 -21.34
CA VAL A 187 5.75 -13.16 -21.98
C VAL A 187 4.27 -13.41 -21.81
N ILE A 188 3.58 -13.78 -22.89
CA ILE A 188 2.17 -14.18 -22.84
C ILE A 188 2.08 -15.69 -23.03
N GLN A 189 1.38 -16.33 -22.10
CA GLN A 189 0.92 -17.70 -22.26
C GLN A 189 -0.60 -17.69 -22.45
N GLU A 190 -1.06 -18.25 -23.56
CA GLU A 190 -2.48 -18.52 -23.76
C GLU A 190 -2.91 -19.75 -22.95
N LEU A 191 -3.95 -19.58 -22.15
CA LEU A 191 -4.57 -20.63 -21.36
C LEU A 191 -5.93 -21.03 -21.97
N PRO A 192 -6.48 -22.20 -21.61
CA PRO A 192 -7.79 -22.61 -22.08
C PRO A 192 -8.85 -21.55 -21.77
N ASP A 193 -9.64 -21.18 -22.78
CA ASP A 193 -10.68 -20.18 -22.62
C ASP A 193 -11.67 -20.60 -21.53
N THR A 194 -12.10 -19.62 -20.75
CA THR A 194 -13.05 -19.84 -19.65
C THR A 194 -14.21 -18.86 -19.73
N ARG A 195 -15.10 -18.93 -18.74
CA ARG A 195 -16.15 -17.95 -18.55
C ARG A 195 -15.95 -17.22 -17.22
N VAL A 196 -16.08 -15.91 -17.27
CA VAL A 196 -16.22 -15.07 -16.06
C VAL A 196 -17.68 -14.65 -15.98
N GLY A 197 -18.40 -15.17 -14.99
CA GLY A 197 -19.85 -15.05 -14.92
C GLY A 197 -20.53 -15.61 -16.17
N LYS A 198 -21.27 -14.75 -16.89
CA LYS A 198 -21.97 -15.12 -18.13
C LYS A 198 -21.16 -14.89 -19.40
N LYS A 199 -19.97 -14.29 -19.31
CA LYS A 199 -19.19 -13.85 -20.47
C LYS A 199 -18.13 -14.87 -20.85
N ALA A 200 -18.01 -15.15 -22.14
CA ALA A 200 -16.93 -15.97 -22.67
C ALA A 200 -15.67 -15.12 -22.79
N THR A 201 -14.55 -15.60 -22.26
CA THR A 201 -13.31 -14.83 -22.15
C THR A 201 -12.13 -15.60 -22.71
N TYR A 202 -11.22 -14.90 -23.38
CA TYR A 202 -9.84 -15.34 -23.47
C TYR A 202 -9.21 -15.35 -22.08
N HIS A 203 -8.33 -16.31 -21.83
CA HIS A 203 -7.59 -16.44 -20.58
C HIS A 203 -6.10 -16.38 -20.90
N TYR A 204 -5.44 -15.33 -20.43
CA TYR A 204 -4.02 -15.13 -20.61
C TYR A 204 -3.31 -15.15 -19.26
N ARG A 205 -2.13 -15.73 -19.24
CA ARG A 205 -1.14 -15.49 -18.20
C ARG A 205 -0.05 -14.61 -18.77
N ILE A 206 0.12 -13.43 -18.20
CA ILE A 206 1.08 -12.42 -18.62
C ILE A 206 2.15 -12.34 -17.55
N THR A 207 3.39 -12.66 -17.91
CA THR A 207 4.56 -12.51 -17.02
C THR A 207 5.33 -11.30 -17.48
N LEU A 208 5.34 -10.24 -16.66
CA LEU A 208 6.20 -9.08 -16.82
C LEU A 208 7.60 -9.46 -16.35
N LYS A 209 8.58 -9.26 -17.23
CA LYS A 209 10.00 -9.44 -16.90
C LYS A 209 10.47 -8.28 -16.03
N GLU A 210 11.62 -8.45 -15.39
CA GLU A 210 12.22 -7.43 -14.52
C GLU A 210 12.29 -6.03 -15.17
N ASN A 211 12.73 -5.94 -16.43
CA ASN A 211 12.77 -4.68 -17.17
C ASN A 211 11.38 -4.08 -17.46
N GLY A 212 10.35 -4.93 -17.61
CA GLY A 212 8.95 -4.49 -17.70
C GLY A 212 8.43 -3.97 -16.37
N VAL A 213 8.80 -4.62 -15.25
CA VAL A 213 8.48 -4.18 -13.89
C VAL A 213 9.17 -2.84 -13.58
N GLU A 214 10.46 -2.68 -13.90
CA GLU A 214 11.21 -1.42 -13.81
C GLU A 214 10.49 -0.30 -14.57
N ARG A 215 10.00 -0.59 -15.79
CA ARG A 215 9.27 0.37 -16.62
C ARG A 215 7.96 0.84 -15.97
N ILE A 216 7.17 -0.07 -15.40
CA ILE A 216 5.94 0.28 -14.67
C ILE A 216 6.27 1.16 -13.48
N ILE A 217 7.20 0.73 -12.65
CA ILE A 217 7.56 1.41 -11.41
C ILE A 217 8.08 2.82 -11.69
N SER A 218 9.02 2.95 -12.64
CA SER A 218 9.54 4.25 -13.07
C SER A 218 8.41 5.15 -13.58
N GLY A 219 7.51 4.61 -14.41
CA GLY A 219 6.40 5.37 -14.97
C GLY A 219 5.41 5.88 -13.93
N ILE A 220 5.10 5.06 -12.92
CA ILE A 220 4.25 5.45 -11.79
C ILE A 220 4.97 6.51 -10.95
N PHE A 221 6.24 6.34 -10.61
CA PHE A 221 6.99 7.35 -9.84
C PHE A 221 7.11 8.67 -10.58
N ASP A 222 7.35 8.66 -11.90
CA ASP A 222 7.37 9.87 -12.73
C ASP A 222 6.00 10.56 -12.83
N ALA A 223 4.90 9.80 -12.72
CA ALA A 223 3.55 10.34 -12.64
C ALA A 223 3.25 10.93 -11.25
N LEU A 224 3.63 10.24 -10.18
CA LEU A 224 3.41 10.68 -8.80
C LEU A 224 4.30 11.86 -8.41
N ALA A 225 5.53 11.95 -8.92
CA ALA A 225 6.43 13.08 -8.69
C ALA A 225 5.89 14.41 -9.26
N SER A 226 4.85 14.38 -10.11
CA SER A 226 4.12 15.60 -10.50
C SER A 226 3.15 16.11 -9.43
N LEU A 227 2.97 15.41 -8.30
CA LEU A 227 2.09 15.83 -7.20
C LEU A 227 2.85 16.70 -6.18
N PRO A 228 2.47 17.97 -5.94
CA PRO A 228 3.16 18.89 -5.04
C PRO A 228 3.02 18.52 -3.56
N VAL A 229 2.08 17.62 -3.23
CA VAL A 229 1.87 17.11 -1.86
C VAL A 229 2.86 15.99 -1.51
N LEU A 230 3.42 15.33 -2.52
CA LEU A 230 4.38 14.24 -2.34
C LEU A 230 5.77 14.78 -2.65
N ASP A 231 6.42 15.37 -1.64
CA ASP A 231 7.88 15.64 -1.70
C ASP A 231 8.63 14.30 -1.51
N LEU A 232 8.48 13.43 -2.51
CA LEU A 232 9.27 12.22 -2.61
C LEU A 232 10.65 12.67 -3.04
N GLU A 233 11.61 12.71 -2.12
CA GLU A 233 13.02 12.93 -2.46
C GLU A 233 13.42 11.91 -3.52
N ARG A 234 13.47 12.35 -4.79
CA ARG A 234 13.64 11.52 -5.99
C ARG A 234 14.96 10.72 -5.99
N ASN A 235 15.85 11.02 -5.05
CA ASN A 235 17.18 10.45 -4.95
C ASN A 235 17.25 9.13 -4.17
N GLU A 236 16.21 8.71 -3.45
CA GLU A 236 16.25 7.48 -2.65
C GLU A 236 15.53 6.28 -3.29
N ILE A 237 14.61 6.50 -4.24
CA ILE A 237 13.80 5.43 -4.83
C ILE A 237 14.37 5.02 -6.19
N ASP A 238 15.24 4.01 -6.19
CA ASP A 238 15.75 3.39 -7.41
C ASP A 238 14.76 2.32 -7.94
N ALA A 239 14.02 2.69 -9.00
CA ALA A 239 13.05 1.80 -9.65
C ALA A 239 13.68 0.48 -10.11
N ARG A 240 14.95 0.49 -10.52
CA ARG A 240 15.68 -0.72 -10.92
C ARG A 240 15.97 -1.61 -9.72
N SER A 241 16.44 -1.02 -8.61
CA SER A 241 16.63 -1.75 -7.35
C SER A 241 15.33 -2.43 -6.90
N ILE A 242 14.21 -1.72 -6.93
CA ILE A 242 12.89 -2.28 -6.58
C ILE A 242 12.50 -3.41 -7.55
N ALA A 243 12.63 -3.18 -8.86
CA ALA A 243 12.29 -4.19 -9.86
C ALA A 243 13.13 -5.46 -9.72
N SER A 244 14.43 -5.32 -9.45
CA SER A 244 15.34 -6.46 -9.25
C SER A 244 14.97 -7.31 -8.03
N LYS A 245 14.49 -6.69 -6.95
CA LYS A 245 14.03 -7.35 -5.72
C LYS A 245 12.66 -8.01 -5.89
N LEU A 246 11.74 -7.35 -6.60
CA LEU A 246 10.42 -7.93 -6.92
C LEU A 246 10.53 -9.08 -7.92
N GLY A 247 11.48 -8.99 -8.85
CA GLY A 247 11.62 -9.90 -9.97
C GLY A 247 10.42 -9.88 -10.91
N GLU A 248 10.15 -11.00 -11.56
CA GLU A 248 9.03 -11.12 -12.49
C GLU A 248 7.67 -11.07 -11.77
N ILE A 249 6.70 -10.40 -12.39
CA ILE A 249 5.32 -10.34 -11.89
C ILE A 249 4.43 -11.07 -12.89
N THR A 250 3.66 -12.04 -12.41
CA THR A 250 2.72 -12.80 -13.24
C THR A 250 1.30 -12.41 -12.89
N ALA A 251 0.51 -12.09 -13.91
CA ALA A 251 -0.91 -11.79 -13.81
C ALA A 251 -1.73 -12.73 -14.70
N GLU A 252 -2.91 -13.12 -14.24
CA GLU A 252 -3.93 -13.75 -15.09
C GLU A 252 -4.98 -12.72 -15.51
N VAL A 253 -5.20 -12.60 -16.82
CA VAL A 253 -6.10 -11.61 -17.40
C VAL A 253 -7.18 -12.30 -18.20
N PHE A 254 -8.43 -11.93 -17.95
CA PHE A 254 -9.61 -12.51 -18.57
C PHE A 254 -10.28 -11.45 -19.44
N VAL A 255 -10.24 -11.64 -20.77
CA VAL A 255 -10.68 -10.64 -21.75
C VAL A 255 -11.88 -11.12 -22.54
N GLY A 256 -12.93 -10.33 -22.63
CA GLY A 256 -14.17 -10.68 -23.33
C GLY A 256 -13.96 -11.01 -24.82
N LYS A 257 -14.54 -12.13 -25.26
CA LYS A 257 -14.44 -12.58 -26.66
C LYS A 257 -15.29 -11.79 -27.65
N SER A 258 -16.27 -11.02 -27.20
CA SER A 258 -17.11 -10.20 -28.08
C SER A 258 -16.81 -8.71 -27.99
N ASP A 259 -16.59 -8.22 -26.77
CA ASP A 259 -16.45 -6.79 -26.46
C ASP A 259 -15.00 -6.38 -26.17
N ARG A 260 -14.08 -7.35 -26.04
CA ARG A 260 -12.67 -7.15 -25.66
C ARG A 260 -12.49 -6.40 -24.34
N LEU A 261 -13.49 -6.33 -23.47
CA LEU A 261 -13.34 -5.71 -22.15
C LEU A 261 -12.62 -6.66 -21.19
N VAL A 262 -11.88 -6.11 -20.23
CA VAL A 262 -11.36 -6.91 -19.10
C VAL A 262 -12.52 -7.35 -18.20
N TYR A 263 -12.53 -8.58 -17.72
CA TYR A 263 -13.55 -9.09 -16.81
C TYR A 263 -12.98 -9.55 -15.47
N ARG A 264 -11.71 -9.96 -15.48
CA ARG A 264 -10.98 -10.29 -14.27
C ARG A 264 -9.48 -10.07 -14.49
N TYR A 265 -8.82 -9.64 -13.45
CA TYR A 265 -7.37 -9.50 -13.36
C TYR A 265 -6.93 -10.05 -12.01
N PHE A 266 -5.98 -10.97 -12.02
CA PHE A 266 -5.55 -11.67 -10.82
C PHE A 266 -4.02 -11.68 -10.72
N ILE A 267 -3.47 -11.22 -9.61
CA ILE A 267 -2.05 -11.33 -9.26
C ILE A 267 -1.95 -12.08 -7.94
N GLN A 268 -0.99 -12.98 -7.87
CA GLN A 268 -0.48 -13.51 -6.62
C GLN A 268 1.04 -13.44 -6.63
N LYS A 269 1.64 -12.87 -5.58
CA LYS A 269 3.09 -12.68 -5.49
C LYS A 269 3.55 -12.79 -4.04
N ASP A 270 4.54 -13.65 -3.83
CA ASP A 270 5.32 -13.65 -2.61
C ASP A 270 6.47 -12.65 -2.75
N ILE A 271 6.61 -11.78 -1.75
CA ILE A 271 7.62 -10.71 -1.69
C ILE A 271 8.42 -10.90 -0.41
N ASP A 272 9.73 -11.01 -0.55
CA ASP A 272 10.66 -10.93 0.57
C ASP A 272 10.76 -9.46 1.01
N ILE A 273 10.08 -9.12 2.11
CA ILE A 273 9.98 -7.72 2.55
C ILE A 273 11.25 -7.23 3.23
N ASP A 274 12.11 -8.14 3.71
CA ASP A 274 13.38 -7.81 4.35
C ASP A 274 14.34 -7.15 3.35
N GLN A 275 14.15 -7.41 2.06
CA GLN A 275 14.88 -6.72 0.98
C GLN A 275 14.45 -5.26 0.81
N PHE A 276 13.24 -4.88 1.25
CA PHE A 276 12.68 -3.53 1.09
C PHE A 276 12.72 -2.72 2.38
N LEU A 277 12.52 -3.37 3.52
CA LEU A 277 12.55 -2.78 4.84
C LEU A 277 13.53 -3.59 5.68
N PRO A 278 14.68 -3.05 6.11
CA PRO A 278 15.67 -3.78 6.91
C PRO A 278 15.21 -4.06 8.35
N PHE A 279 13.89 -4.08 8.61
CA PHE A 279 13.30 -4.15 9.94
C PHE A 279 12.36 -5.35 10.08
N ASN A 280 12.62 -6.15 11.12
CA ASN A 280 11.67 -7.11 11.69
C ASN A 280 10.54 -6.37 12.45
N PHE A 281 9.80 -5.51 11.75
CA PHE A 281 8.77 -4.63 12.30
C PHE A 281 7.68 -5.39 13.07
N LEU A 282 7.41 -6.64 12.67
CA LEU A 282 6.31 -7.44 13.22
C LEU A 282 6.77 -8.61 14.10
N SER A 283 7.98 -9.15 13.89
CA SER A 283 8.34 -10.45 14.47
C SER A 283 9.06 -10.38 15.82
N GLY A 284 9.59 -9.22 16.20
CA GLY A 284 10.38 -9.06 17.44
C GLY A 284 11.58 -10.03 17.56
N SER A 285 11.94 -10.70 16.46
CA SER A 285 12.89 -11.81 16.38
C SER A 285 13.80 -11.59 15.18
N GLU A 286 14.91 -12.32 15.07
CA GLU A 286 15.80 -12.30 13.89
C GLU A 286 15.21 -13.05 12.68
N ALA A 287 14.02 -13.65 12.80
CA ALA A 287 13.44 -14.44 11.72
C ALA A 287 12.91 -13.55 10.59
N SER A 288 13.32 -13.90 9.36
CA SER A 288 12.93 -13.23 8.13
C SER A 288 11.42 -13.28 7.89
N THR A 289 10.91 -12.23 7.26
CA THR A 289 9.48 -12.05 6.98
C THR A 289 9.24 -12.01 5.48
N PHE A 290 8.19 -12.69 5.01
CA PHE A 290 7.73 -12.57 3.64
C PHE A 290 6.25 -12.20 3.59
N VAL A 291 5.85 -11.53 2.51
CA VAL A 291 4.48 -11.09 2.27
C VAL A 291 3.91 -11.86 1.10
N SER A 292 2.86 -12.63 1.34
CA SER A 292 2.01 -13.19 0.29
C SER A 292 0.94 -12.17 -0.08
N LEU A 293 1.11 -11.51 -1.23
CA LEU A 293 0.16 -10.55 -1.79
C LEU A 293 -0.77 -11.23 -2.80
N GLU A 294 -2.07 -11.03 -2.64
CA GLU A 294 -3.11 -11.43 -3.58
C GLU A 294 -3.93 -10.20 -3.97
N PHE A 295 -4.16 -10.03 -5.27
CA PHE A 295 -5.00 -8.99 -5.85
C PHE A 295 -5.94 -9.64 -6.87
N ASP A 296 -7.25 -9.68 -6.59
CA ASP A 296 -8.29 -10.15 -7.50
C ASP A 296 -9.25 -9.00 -7.81
N MET A 297 -9.17 -8.47 -9.03
CA MET A 297 -10.11 -7.49 -9.54
C MET A 297 -11.07 -8.17 -10.52
N LYS A 298 -12.38 -7.97 -10.32
CA LYS A 298 -13.44 -8.37 -11.25
C LYS A 298 -14.21 -7.15 -11.70
N LEU A 299 -14.57 -7.14 -12.98
CA LEU A 299 -15.33 -6.07 -13.60
C LEU A 299 -16.50 -6.67 -14.37
N SER A 300 -17.66 -6.03 -14.27
CA SER A 300 -18.88 -6.51 -14.89
C SER A 300 -19.85 -5.36 -15.16
N ASP A 301 -21.06 -5.70 -15.66
CA ASP A 301 -22.17 -4.75 -15.78
C ASP A 301 -21.86 -3.46 -16.58
N TYR A 302 -20.94 -3.57 -17.52
CA TYR A 302 -20.63 -2.53 -18.49
C TYR A 302 -21.86 -1.99 -19.22
N GLY A 303 -21.94 -0.66 -19.36
CA GLY A 303 -23.02 0.03 -20.06
C GLY A 303 -24.30 0.22 -19.24
N LYS A 304 -24.34 -0.21 -17.97
CA LYS A 304 -25.49 0.04 -17.10
C LYS A 304 -25.42 1.46 -16.52
N LYS A 305 -26.56 2.16 -16.51
CA LYS A 305 -26.68 3.46 -15.88
C LYS A 305 -26.62 3.31 -14.37
N VAL A 306 -25.81 4.16 -13.72
CA VAL A 306 -25.70 4.19 -12.26
C VAL A 306 -26.53 5.34 -11.73
N SER A 307 -27.39 5.04 -10.75
CA SER A 307 -28.19 6.03 -10.04
C SER A 307 -27.70 6.13 -8.62
N VAL A 308 -27.15 7.28 -8.25
CA VAL A 308 -26.66 7.57 -6.90
C VAL A 308 -27.50 8.71 -6.34
N GLU A 309 -28.01 8.53 -5.12
CA GLU A 309 -28.79 9.55 -4.42
C GLU A 309 -27.96 10.22 -3.34
N THR A 310 -28.09 11.53 -3.22
CA THR A 310 -27.52 12.31 -2.11
C THR A 310 -28.15 11.83 -0.78
N PRO A 311 -27.36 11.39 0.20
CA PRO A 311 -27.89 11.07 1.52
C PRO A 311 -28.46 12.34 2.18
N PRO A 312 -29.76 12.37 2.55
CA PRO A 312 -30.42 13.58 3.04
C PRO A 312 -29.96 14.00 4.44
N ASP A 313 -29.38 13.07 5.19
CA ASP A 313 -28.87 13.22 6.55
C ASP A 313 -27.35 13.44 6.60
N ALA A 314 -26.70 13.66 5.44
CA ALA A 314 -25.26 13.87 5.38
C ALA A 314 -24.83 15.14 6.13
N LYS A 315 -23.83 14.99 7.00
CA LYS A 315 -23.21 16.09 7.74
C LYS A 315 -21.81 16.38 7.21
N PRO A 316 -21.35 17.64 7.16
CA PRO A 316 -19.97 17.95 6.85
C PRO A 316 -19.03 17.19 7.80
N LEU A 317 -17.99 16.57 7.24
CA LEU A 317 -17.01 15.84 8.03
C LEU A 317 -16.37 16.75 9.09
N GLU A 318 -16.18 18.01 8.75
CA GLU A 318 -15.56 19.06 9.57
C GLU A 318 -16.42 19.42 10.79
N GLU A 319 -17.73 19.20 10.74
CA GLU A 319 -18.63 19.40 11.90
C GLU A 319 -18.36 18.35 12.99
N PHE A 320 -18.06 17.12 12.57
CA PHE A 320 -17.72 16.04 13.48
C PHE A 320 -16.29 16.20 14.01
N PHE A 321 -15.38 16.50 13.10
CA PHE A 321 -13.98 16.72 13.42
C PHE A 321 -13.66 18.21 13.61
N GLY A 322 -14.46 18.93 14.43
CA GLY A 322 -14.40 20.39 14.63
C GLY A 322 -12.98 20.99 14.74
N PRO A 323 -12.78 22.33 14.73
CA PRO A 323 -11.44 22.93 14.69
C PRO A 323 -10.47 22.44 15.79
N THR A 324 -10.98 21.88 16.89
CA THR A 324 -10.23 21.20 17.96
C THR A 324 -9.90 19.72 17.70
N SER A 325 -10.59 19.02 16.80
CA SER A 325 -10.39 17.59 16.50
C SER A 325 -9.34 17.34 15.40
N LEU A 326 -9.10 18.31 14.51
CA LEU A 326 -7.82 18.35 13.77
C LEU A 326 -6.63 18.57 14.73
N GLY A 327 -6.88 19.06 15.95
CA GLY A 327 -5.95 19.00 17.08
C GLY A 327 -5.68 17.57 17.56
N GLY A 328 -6.64 16.64 17.43
CA GLY A 328 -6.44 15.21 17.68
C GLY A 328 -5.60 14.50 16.62
N LEU A 329 -5.53 15.00 15.39
CA LEU A 329 -4.46 14.60 14.45
C LEU A 329 -3.12 15.23 14.82
N GLY A 330 -3.11 16.41 15.45
CA GLY A 330 -1.94 16.97 16.13
C GLY A 330 -1.43 15.99 17.17
N GLU A 331 -2.25 15.66 18.16
CA GLU A 331 -1.96 14.69 19.23
C GLU A 331 -1.60 13.30 18.68
N ALA A 332 -2.29 12.80 17.63
CA ALA A 332 -1.95 11.51 17.02
C ALA A 332 -0.62 11.54 16.25
N ARG A 333 -0.29 12.66 15.59
CA ARG A 333 1.00 12.86 14.93
C ARG A 333 2.11 13.04 15.99
N GLU A 334 1.84 13.76 17.07
CA GLU A 334 2.71 13.91 18.24
C GLU A 334 3.00 12.54 18.86
N ALA A 335 1.97 11.73 19.11
CA ALA A 335 2.10 10.37 19.62
C ALA A 335 2.86 9.45 18.67
N ALA A 336 2.65 9.55 17.35
CA ALA A 336 3.39 8.80 16.36
C ALA A 336 4.88 9.20 16.33
N ARG A 337 5.18 10.50 16.41
CA ARG A 337 6.55 11.01 16.52
C ARG A 337 7.20 10.56 17.82
N ASP A 338 6.49 10.59 18.94
CA ASP A 338 6.97 10.09 20.23
C ASP A 338 7.22 8.58 20.23
N ALA A 339 6.38 7.80 19.57
CA ALA A 339 6.61 6.37 19.37
C ALA A 339 7.89 6.13 18.56
N LYS A 340 8.12 6.91 17.49
CA LYS A 340 9.35 6.87 16.70
C LYS A 340 10.58 7.26 17.52
N ARG A 341 10.52 8.33 18.32
CA ARG A 341 11.60 8.74 19.24
C ARG A 341 11.98 7.63 20.22
N GLN A 342 10.98 6.98 20.79
CA GLN A 342 11.19 5.86 21.71
C GLN A 342 11.81 4.65 21.01
N ALA A 343 11.41 4.35 19.78
CA ALA A 343 12.00 3.28 18.99
C ALA A 343 13.46 3.58 18.63
N ASP A 344 13.75 4.79 18.14
CA ASP A 344 15.10 5.20 17.74
C ASP A 344 16.07 5.22 18.91
N ILE A 345 15.67 5.77 20.05
CA ILE A 345 16.53 5.76 21.25
C ILE A 345 16.79 4.33 21.75
N ARG A 346 15.82 3.41 21.62
CA ARG A 346 16.05 1.99 21.92
C ARG A 346 17.05 1.36 20.95
N GLN A 347 16.92 1.63 19.66
CA GLN A 347 17.87 1.16 18.65
C GLN A 347 19.28 1.67 18.94
N ILE A 348 19.42 2.96 19.21
CA ILE A 348 20.70 3.58 19.55
C ILE A 348 21.27 2.99 20.85
N SER A 349 20.43 2.79 21.87
CA SER A 349 20.86 2.16 23.13
C SER A 349 21.40 0.75 22.91
N VAL A 350 20.70 -0.10 22.14
CA VAL A 350 21.19 -1.45 21.81
C VAL A 350 22.51 -1.39 21.05
N ALA A 351 22.63 -0.48 20.08
CA ALA A 351 23.89 -0.30 19.34
C ALA A 351 25.04 0.14 20.25
N MET A 352 24.79 1.02 21.22
CA MET A 352 25.78 1.45 22.22
C MET A 352 26.20 0.29 23.14
N GLU A 353 25.27 -0.56 23.56
CA GLU A 353 25.59 -1.76 24.35
C GLU A 353 26.47 -2.75 23.56
N LEU A 354 26.15 -2.99 22.29
CA LEU A 354 26.98 -3.83 21.42
C LEU A 354 28.35 -3.18 21.14
N CYS A 355 28.39 -1.84 21.06
CA CYS A 355 29.62 -1.06 20.89
C CYS A 355 30.58 -1.20 22.07
N TYR A 356 30.07 -1.36 23.30
CA TYR A 356 30.87 -1.34 24.52
C TYR A 356 32.02 -2.35 24.47
N ASP A 357 31.73 -3.61 24.13
CA ASP A 357 32.72 -4.68 24.11
C ASP A 357 33.45 -4.83 22.75
N ASN A 358 33.07 -4.03 21.74
CA ASN A 358 33.63 -4.14 20.40
C ASN A 358 34.84 -3.23 20.19
N SER A 359 35.97 -3.82 19.78
CA SER A 359 37.23 -3.12 19.53
C SER A 359 37.21 -2.16 18.34
N GLU A 360 36.31 -2.36 17.38
CA GLU A 360 36.15 -1.53 16.18
C GLU A 360 35.22 -0.33 16.41
N CYS A 361 34.43 -0.34 17.50
CA CYS A 361 33.50 0.74 17.83
C CYS A 361 34.08 1.70 18.88
N GLY A 362 34.03 1.32 20.16
CA GLY A 362 34.53 2.12 21.28
C GLY A 362 36.00 1.86 21.63
N GLY A 363 36.63 0.86 21.04
CA GLY A 363 38.00 0.44 21.39
C GLY A 363 38.07 -0.73 22.39
N GLY A 364 36.92 -1.36 22.68
CA GLY A 364 36.81 -2.56 23.51
C GLY A 364 36.79 -2.24 25.02
N GLY A 365 35.63 -2.50 25.65
CA GLY A 365 35.36 -2.19 27.05
C GLY A 365 35.02 -0.72 27.30
N GLN A 366 34.49 0.03 26.34
CA GLN A 366 34.02 1.41 26.54
C GLN A 366 33.03 1.82 25.45
N TYR A 367 32.16 2.77 25.77
CA TYR A 367 31.21 3.38 24.84
C TYR A 367 31.87 4.38 23.89
N LEU A 368 31.15 4.77 22.84
CA LEU A 368 31.59 5.78 21.89
C LEU A 368 31.72 7.17 22.57
N ALA A 369 32.88 7.80 22.39
CA ALA A 369 33.16 9.13 22.89
C ALA A 369 32.54 10.21 21.99
N THR A 370 31.85 11.18 22.57
CA THR A 370 31.22 12.30 21.88
C THR A 370 31.44 13.63 22.60
N ARG A 371 31.53 14.71 21.82
CA ARG A 371 31.56 16.10 22.31
C ARG A 371 30.18 16.64 22.71
N GLY A 372 29.13 15.82 22.55
CA GLY A 372 27.75 16.18 22.82
C GLY A 372 27.14 17.12 21.78
N GLY A 373 25.83 17.35 21.92
CA GLY A 373 25.02 18.17 21.03
C GLY A 373 23.98 17.37 20.23
N PRO A 374 23.09 18.08 19.50
CA PRO A 374 22.06 17.46 18.68
C PRO A 374 22.69 16.68 17.52
N ASN A 375 22.24 15.44 17.32
CA ASN A 375 22.68 14.55 16.25
C ASN A 375 24.21 14.43 16.15
N ALA A 376 24.92 14.51 17.29
CA ALA A 376 26.38 14.57 17.34
C ALA A 376 27.06 13.27 16.89
N VAL A 377 26.47 12.13 17.23
CA VAL A 377 26.90 10.82 16.75
C VAL A 377 26.14 10.51 15.46
N LYS A 378 26.87 10.23 14.38
CA LYS A 378 26.29 9.95 13.05
C LYS A 378 26.22 8.47 12.71
N ALA A 379 27.06 7.65 13.33
CA ALA A 379 27.09 6.20 13.18
C ALA A 379 27.67 5.56 14.45
N ILE A 380 27.27 4.31 14.72
CA ILE A 380 27.78 3.45 15.80
C ILE A 380 28.19 2.14 15.13
N GLU A 381 29.25 2.20 14.33
CA GLU A 381 29.69 1.07 13.51
C GLU A 381 30.34 -0.04 14.37
N PRO A 382 30.15 -1.33 14.01
CA PRO A 382 29.40 -1.83 12.84
C PRO A 382 27.88 -1.97 13.06
N PHE A 383 27.36 -1.61 14.24
CA PHE A 383 26.01 -1.98 14.68
C PHE A 383 24.91 -1.03 14.21
N LEU A 384 25.25 0.20 13.86
CA LEU A 384 24.33 1.19 13.33
C LEU A 384 25.06 2.11 12.34
N GLN A 385 24.88 1.85 11.04
CA GLN A 385 25.56 2.58 9.96
C GLN A 385 25.16 4.07 9.88
N SER A 386 23.93 4.39 10.28
CA SER A 386 23.43 5.76 10.37
C SER A 386 22.55 5.88 11.60
N VAL A 387 22.89 6.81 12.48
CA VAL A 387 22.04 7.18 13.63
C VAL A 387 20.83 7.95 13.07
N PRO A 388 19.59 7.48 13.33
CA PRO A 388 18.38 8.15 12.87
C PRO A 388 18.33 9.61 13.35
N THR A 389 17.70 10.48 12.57
CA THR A 389 17.33 11.84 13.01
C THR A 389 15.91 11.85 13.55
N ASP A 390 15.63 12.80 14.45
CA ASP A 390 14.29 13.01 14.97
C ASP A 390 13.30 13.34 13.84
N PRO A 391 12.02 12.90 13.90
CA PRO A 391 11.04 13.16 12.83
C PRO A 391 10.79 14.61 12.46
N THR A 392 11.02 15.57 13.38
CA THR A 392 10.94 17.01 13.05
C THR A 392 12.32 17.63 12.89
N ASP A 393 13.36 16.97 13.40
CA ASP A 393 14.74 17.47 13.51
C ASP A 393 14.84 18.91 14.07
N ASP A 394 13.88 19.29 14.90
CA ASP A 394 13.74 20.65 15.45
C ASP A 394 14.02 20.66 16.94
N PHE A 395 14.70 21.70 17.43
CA PHE A 395 14.86 21.90 18.88
C PHE A 395 13.48 22.14 19.53
N PRO A 396 13.13 21.50 20.65
CA PRO A 396 13.96 20.68 21.55
C PRO A 396 13.85 19.15 21.36
N TYR A 397 13.32 18.68 20.23
CA TYR A 397 13.00 17.26 19.99
C TYR A 397 14.18 16.44 19.46
N GLN A 398 15.21 17.10 18.92
CA GLN A 398 16.42 16.46 18.40
C GLN A 398 17.08 15.50 19.40
N TYR A 399 17.57 14.36 18.90
CA TYR A 399 18.38 13.42 19.68
C TYR A 399 19.68 14.09 20.12
N THR A 400 19.75 14.42 21.41
CA THR A 400 20.82 15.21 21.99
C THR A 400 21.74 14.33 22.83
N TRP A 401 23.02 14.38 22.51
CA TRP A 401 24.06 13.65 23.23
C TRP A 401 24.69 14.52 24.29
N MET A 402 24.94 13.96 25.47
CA MET A 402 25.79 14.61 26.47
C MET A 402 27.26 14.35 26.16
N PRO A 403 28.14 15.34 26.39
CA PRO A 403 29.57 15.13 26.23
C PRO A 403 30.09 14.12 27.27
N ASN A 404 30.73 13.06 26.80
CA ASN A 404 31.37 12.02 27.63
C ASN A 404 32.88 11.84 27.30
N TYR A 405 33.41 12.64 26.36
CA TYR A 405 34.82 12.56 25.93
C TYR A 405 35.86 12.97 26.99
N PHE A 406 35.42 13.45 28.15
CA PHE A 406 36.32 13.91 29.21
C PHE A 406 36.91 12.78 30.05
N TRP A 407 36.38 11.57 29.90
CA TRP A 407 36.85 10.41 30.65
C TRP A 407 37.96 9.68 29.93
N GLU A 408 38.96 9.22 30.68
CA GLU A 408 40.05 8.38 30.14
C GLU A 408 39.51 7.05 29.58
N ARG A 409 38.40 6.56 30.16
CA ARG A 409 37.61 5.43 29.69
C ARG A 409 36.14 5.82 29.72
N VAL A 410 35.44 5.63 28.60
CA VAL A 410 34.04 6.05 28.47
C VAL A 410 33.13 4.93 28.96
N ASP A 411 32.91 4.85 30.27
CA ASP A 411 32.05 3.83 30.89
C ASP A 411 30.57 4.25 30.99
N ASP A 412 30.23 5.44 30.49
CA ASP A 412 28.87 5.96 30.53
C ASP A 412 28.55 6.80 29.28
N TYR A 413 27.27 6.95 28.98
CA TYR A 413 26.77 7.82 27.92
C TYR A 413 25.36 8.29 28.25
N CYS A 414 24.97 9.43 27.69
CA CYS A 414 23.62 9.93 27.85
C CYS A 414 23.13 10.51 26.53
N LEU A 415 22.05 9.91 26.04
CA LEU A 415 21.29 10.36 24.88
C LEU A 415 19.87 10.64 25.34
N TYR A 416 19.30 11.77 24.92
CA TYR A 416 17.91 12.08 25.24
C TYR A 416 17.21 12.87 24.14
N ALA A 417 15.88 12.81 24.14
CA ALA A 417 15.01 13.68 23.36
C ALA A 417 13.77 14.03 24.19
N ARG A 418 13.24 15.23 23.96
CA ARG A 418 11.97 15.63 24.55
C ARG A 418 10.83 14.90 23.82
N LEU A 419 9.84 14.44 24.58
CA LEU A 419 8.58 13.93 24.03
C LEU A 419 7.57 15.07 23.92
N GLU A 420 6.67 14.94 22.95
CA GLU A 420 5.57 15.87 22.73
C GLU A 420 4.41 15.60 23.70
N GLU A 421 4.37 14.41 24.34
CA GLU A 421 3.43 14.12 25.41
C GLU A 421 3.52 15.10 26.61
N ASP A 422 2.37 15.50 27.12
CA ASP A 422 2.27 16.36 28.29
C ASP A 422 2.64 15.61 29.59
N SER A 423 3.38 16.28 30.48
CA SER A 423 3.58 15.79 31.84
C SER A 423 2.28 15.91 32.65
N GLN A 424 1.98 14.88 33.45
CA GLN A 424 0.88 14.93 34.42
C GLN A 424 1.12 15.94 35.57
N ILE A 425 2.32 16.52 35.66
CA ILE A 425 2.71 17.45 36.69
C ILE A 425 3.00 18.81 36.05
N SER A 426 2.23 19.83 36.44
CA SER A 426 2.36 21.18 35.90
C SER A 426 3.79 21.73 36.02
N GLY A 427 4.29 22.34 34.93
CA GLY A 427 5.63 22.94 34.86
C GLY A 427 6.76 21.97 34.52
N ARG A 428 6.42 20.72 34.18
CA ARG A 428 7.38 19.68 33.79
C ARG A 428 7.14 19.21 32.35
N VAL A 429 8.15 18.57 31.80
CA VAL A 429 8.17 18.03 30.44
C VAL A 429 8.73 16.61 30.49
N VAL A 430 8.31 15.76 29.56
CA VAL A 430 8.77 14.38 29.50
C VAL A 430 9.91 14.26 28.50
N TYR A 431 10.97 13.58 28.91
CA TYR A 431 12.08 13.17 28.06
C TYR A 431 12.11 11.66 27.97
N ILE A 432 12.57 11.16 26.83
CA ILE A 432 13.04 9.79 26.69
C ILE A 432 14.57 9.84 26.70
N ALA A 433 15.21 9.00 27.52
CA ALA A 433 16.65 9.03 27.74
C ALA A 433 17.22 7.61 27.73
N ALA A 434 18.45 7.47 27.24
CA ALA A 434 19.21 6.23 27.23
C ALA A 434 20.61 6.45 27.79
N GLY A 435 21.04 5.49 28.59
CA GLY A 435 22.42 5.31 29.05
C GLY A 435 22.70 3.81 29.26
N PRO A 436 23.80 3.45 29.93
CA PRO A 436 24.22 2.06 30.17
C PRO A 436 23.16 1.17 30.83
N ASN A 437 22.24 1.78 31.59
CA ASN A 437 21.19 1.07 32.31
C ASN A 437 19.86 0.99 31.53
N GLY A 438 19.92 1.18 30.21
CA GLY A 438 18.81 1.09 29.28
C GLY A 438 18.03 2.39 29.08
N VAL A 439 16.83 2.26 28.52
CA VAL A 439 15.99 3.39 28.09
C VAL A 439 14.89 3.68 29.11
N ARG A 440 14.72 4.96 29.48
CA ARG A 440 13.76 5.41 30.50
C ARG A 440 13.09 6.71 30.10
N LYS A 441 11.82 6.85 30.50
CA LYS A 441 11.13 8.15 30.49
C LYS A 441 11.50 8.95 31.74
N ARG A 442 11.74 10.25 31.58
CA ARG A 442 12.10 11.21 32.62
C ARG A 442 11.16 12.39 32.56
N ASP A 443 10.29 12.49 33.55
CA ASP A 443 9.52 13.69 33.78
C ASP A 443 10.42 14.68 34.54
N MET A 444 10.68 15.89 34.02
CA MET A 444 11.63 16.87 34.58
C MET A 444 11.10 18.30 34.49
N PRO A 445 11.50 19.22 35.40
CA PRO A 445 11.16 20.64 35.27
C PRO A 445 11.61 21.20 33.92
N ASN A 446 10.77 21.99 33.25
CA ASN A 446 11.07 22.57 31.92
C ASN A 446 12.33 23.49 31.91
N THR A 447 12.80 23.90 33.09
CA THR A 447 14.01 24.73 33.27
C THR A 447 15.24 23.93 33.67
N ALA A 448 15.13 22.61 33.87
CA ALA A 448 16.24 21.78 34.30
C ALA A 448 17.20 21.54 33.13
N ALA A 449 18.50 21.76 33.37
CA ALA A 449 19.54 21.29 32.46
C ALA A 449 19.66 19.76 32.56
N PHE A 450 19.70 19.08 31.41
CA PHE A 450 19.95 17.65 31.37
C PHE A 450 21.41 17.36 31.76
N SER A 451 21.64 16.29 32.52
CA SER A 451 22.96 15.83 32.97
C SER A 451 23.11 14.33 32.72
N LEU A 452 24.35 13.81 32.75
CA LEU A 452 24.64 12.38 32.56
C LEU A 452 23.82 11.50 33.52
N THR A 453 23.71 11.90 34.79
CA THR A 453 22.92 11.18 35.81
C THR A 453 21.42 11.09 35.51
N ASN A 454 20.89 11.88 34.57
CA ASN A 454 19.48 11.77 34.17
C ASN A 454 19.23 10.56 33.24
N CYS A 455 20.28 10.01 32.62
CA CYS A 455 20.24 8.81 31.80
C CYS A 455 20.53 7.51 32.57
N GLU A 456 21.07 7.59 33.79
CA GLU A 456 21.29 6.44 34.69
C GLU A 456 19.99 5.80 35.20
#